data_AF-A0A8X7PLP4-F1
#
_entry.id   AF-A0A8X7PLP4-F1
#
_cell.length_a   1.000
_cell.length_b   1.000
_cell.length_c   1.000
_cell.angle_alpha   90.00
_cell.angle_beta   90.00
_cell.angle_gamma   90.00
#
_symmetry.space_group_name_H-M   'P 1'
#
loop_
_entity.id
_entity.type
_entity.pdbx_description
1 polymer ?
#
loop_
_entity_poly.entity_id
_entity_poly.type
_entity_poly.pdbx_seq_one_letter_code
_entity_poly.pdbx_strand_id
1 'polypeptide(L)'
;MDVKATICDQSTYWWVAASGMPIVETLIAAGPKPEPRKDSSKSFFQVKKNEDFFRGYNIVFCPNDKDCIDVGVFVDKDGVRRLTLSSTPFPVMFVGATETETLSKTMSII
;
A
#
# COMPACT_ATOMS: atom_id res chain seq x y z
N MET A 1 -18.30 13.73 -11.30
CA MET A 1 -18.95 12.62 -10.57
C MET A 1 -17.84 11.92 -9.80
N ASP A 2 -18.00 11.79 -8.48
CA ASP A 2 -17.04 11.10 -7.63
C ASP A 2 -17.10 9.60 -7.94
N VAL A 3 -16.17 9.11 -8.77
CA VAL A 3 -16.14 7.71 -9.17
C VAL A 3 -15.60 6.94 -7.97
N LYS A 4 -16.43 6.08 -7.35
CA LYS A 4 -15.95 5.16 -6.32
C LYS A 4 -14.77 4.37 -6.88
N ALA A 5 -13.64 4.40 -6.17
CA ALA A 5 -12.40 3.75 -6.59
C ALA A 5 -12.53 2.23 -6.81
N THR A 6 -13.58 1.61 -6.28
CA THR A 6 -13.89 0.19 -6.45
C THR A 6 -15.40 -0.07 -6.32
N ILE A 7 -15.87 -1.18 -6.91
CA ILE A 7 -17.25 -1.70 -6.75
C ILE A 7 -17.46 -2.35 -5.38
N CYS A 8 -16.38 -2.77 -4.71
CA CYS A 8 -16.47 -3.32 -3.37
C CYS A 8 -16.76 -2.18 -2.39
N ASP A 9 -17.76 -2.33 -1.52
CA ASP A 9 -18.06 -1.32 -0.51
C ASP A 9 -17.10 -1.40 0.68
N GLN A 10 -15.81 -1.13 0.41
CA GLN A 10 -14.72 -1.17 1.36
C GLN A 10 -13.74 -0.03 1.10
N SER A 11 -12.94 0.31 2.12
CA SER A 11 -11.85 1.27 1.99
C SER A 11 -10.70 0.72 1.16
N THR A 12 -9.90 1.62 0.57
CA THR A 12 -8.73 1.29 -0.27
C THR A 12 -7.39 1.50 0.44
N TYR A 13 -7.41 1.72 1.76
CA TYR A 13 -6.18 1.83 2.56
C TYR A 13 -5.45 0.50 2.58
N TRP A 14 -4.12 0.54 2.47
CA TRP A 14 -3.30 -0.65 2.58
C TRP A 14 -3.29 -1.20 4.01
N TRP A 15 -3.29 -2.52 4.10
CA TRP A 15 -3.35 -3.26 5.36
C TRP A 15 -2.60 -4.59 5.25
N VAL A 16 -1.80 -4.92 6.26
CA VAL A 16 -1.19 -6.25 6.39
C VAL A 16 -2.24 -7.26 6.87
N ALA A 17 -2.68 -8.12 5.96
CA ALA A 17 -3.65 -9.18 6.21
C ALA A 17 -2.99 -10.57 6.28
N ALA A 18 -3.58 -11.48 7.05
CA ALA A 18 -3.28 -12.91 6.90
C ALA A 18 -3.74 -13.36 5.52
N SER A 19 -2.90 -14.09 4.81
CA SER A 19 -3.15 -14.50 3.42
C SER A 19 -4.21 -15.60 3.28
N GLY A 20 -4.35 -16.47 4.29
CA GLY A 20 -5.06 -17.75 4.20
C GLY A 20 -4.42 -18.77 3.23
N MET A 21 -3.22 -18.47 2.69
CA MET A 21 -2.51 -19.32 1.74
C MET A 21 -1.44 -20.17 2.45
N PRO A 22 -1.14 -21.41 1.98
CA PRO A 22 -0.17 -22.28 2.64
C PRO A 22 1.29 -21.81 2.54
N ILE A 23 1.64 -21.06 1.50
CA ILE A 23 3.04 -20.77 1.12
C ILE A 23 3.47 -19.36 1.52
N VAL A 24 2.51 -18.43 1.63
CA VAL A 24 2.75 -17.03 1.97
C VAL A 24 1.88 -16.72 3.17
N GLU A 25 2.41 -16.14 4.23
CA GLU A 25 1.63 -15.92 5.47
C GLU A 25 0.83 -14.61 5.44
N THR A 26 1.35 -13.60 4.76
CA THR A 26 0.78 -12.25 4.76
C THR A 26 0.58 -11.70 3.36
N LEU A 27 -0.38 -10.78 3.21
CA LEU A 27 -0.58 -10.02 1.98
C LEU A 27 -0.83 -8.55 2.34
N ILE A 28 -0.46 -7.65 1.44
CA ILE A 28 -0.92 -6.27 1.50
C ILE A 28 -2.25 -6.20 0.75
N ALA A 29 -3.32 -5.93 1.49
CA ALA A 29 -4.69 -5.91 0.98
C ALA A 29 -5.38 -4.59 1.30
N ALA A 30 -6.59 -4.42 0.77
CA ALA A 30 -7.51 -3.37 1.22
C ALA A 30 -7.94 -3.65 2.67
N GLY A 31 -7.83 -2.64 3.52
CA GLY A 31 -8.24 -2.71 4.91
C GLY A 31 -8.81 -1.39 5.43
N PRO A 32 -9.15 -1.33 6.72
CA PRO A 32 -9.87 -0.21 7.31
C PRO A 32 -9.10 1.10 7.21
N LYS A 33 -9.83 2.21 7.19
CA LYS A 33 -9.22 3.54 7.35
C LYS A 33 -8.52 3.63 8.71
N PRO A 34 -7.25 4.08 8.76
CA PRO A 34 -6.55 4.31 10.02
C PRO A 34 -7.29 5.36 10.86
N GLU A 35 -7.58 5.04 12.12
CA GLU A 35 -8.25 5.94 13.07
C GLU A 35 -7.48 5.96 14.40
N PRO A 36 -7.28 7.12 15.06
CA PRO A 36 -6.44 7.24 16.28
C PRO A 36 -6.87 6.37 17.47
N ARG A 37 -8.11 5.87 17.48
CA ARG A 37 -8.71 5.11 18.58
C ARG A 37 -8.92 3.62 18.27
N LYS A 38 -8.51 3.17 17.09
CA LYS A 38 -8.59 1.77 16.66
C LYS A 38 -7.18 1.26 16.39
N ASP A 39 -7.00 -0.05 16.44
CA ASP A 39 -5.74 -0.65 16.02
C ASP A 39 -5.55 -0.44 14.51
N SER A 40 -4.74 0.56 14.17
CA SER A 40 -4.33 0.89 12.80
C SER A 40 -2.86 0.58 12.54
N SER A 41 -2.20 -0.15 13.45
CA SER A 41 -0.77 -0.46 13.36
C SER A 41 -0.40 -1.12 12.03
N LYS A 42 -1.30 -1.94 11.48
CA LYS A 42 -1.11 -2.68 10.21
C LYS A 42 -1.30 -1.85 8.94
N SER A 43 -1.62 -0.55 9.05
CA SER A 43 -1.84 0.35 7.91
C SER A 43 -0.68 1.29 7.62
N PHE A 44 0.33 1.34 8.49
CA PHE A 44 1.42 2.30 8.35
C PHE A 44 2.64 1.64 7.69
N PHE A 45 3.08 2.26 6.61
CA PHE A 45 4.24 1.84 5.82
C PHE A 45 5.22 3.00 5.74
N GLN A 46 6.51 2.68 5.70
CA GLN A 46 7.55 3.66 5.46
C GLN A 46 8.13 3.45 4.07
N VAL A 47 8.65 4.54 3.49
CA VAL A 47 9.39 4.51 2.23
C VAL A 47 10.86 4.75 2.57
N LYS A 48 11.71 3.78 2.25
CA LYS A 48 13.15 3.84 2.51
C LYS A 48 13.91 3.89 1.20
N LYS A 49 14.94 4.72 1.13
CA LYS A 49 15.82 4.80 -0.05
C LYS A 49 16.48 3.44 -0.27
N ASN A 50 16.49 2.98 -1.51
CA ASN A 50 17.21 1.79 -1.92
C ASN A 50 18.58 2.23 -2.48
N GLU A 51 19.67 1.76 -1.89
CA GLU A 51 21.03 2.17 -2.29
C GLU A 51 21.52 1.41 -3.54
N ASP A 52 20.95 0.25 -3.84
CA ASP A 52 21.32 -0.60 -4.97
C ASP A 52 20.52 -0.28 -6.24
N PHE A 53 19.41 0.44 -6.11
CA PHE A 53 18.54 0.81 -7.23
C PHE A 53 18.53 2.34 -7.42
N PHE A 54 19.07 2.82 -8.53
CA PHE A 54 19.14 4.26 -8.83
C PHE A 54 17.75 4.91 -8.79
N ARG A 55 17.56 5.90 -7.90
CA ARG A 55 16.27 6.57 -7.62
C ARG A 55 15.16 5.64 -7.11
N GLY A 56 15.55 4.47 -6.60
CA GLY A 56 14.64 3.46 -6.07
C GLY A 56 14.36 3.64 -4.60
N TYR A 57 13.24 3.08 -4.20
CA TYR A 57 12.82 2.97 -2.81
C TYR A 57 12.30 1.57 -2.53
N ASN A 58 12.41 1.15 -1.28
CA ASN A 58 11.66 0.02 -0.75
C ASN A 58 10.49 0.55 0.09
N ILE A 59 9.36 -0.12 0.00
CA ILE A 59 8.26 0.07 0.94
C ILE A 59 8.46 -0.95 2.06
N VAL A 60 8.36 -0.50 3.31
CA VAL A 60 8.60 -1.36 4.49
C VAL A 60 7.46 -1.23 5.50
N PHE A 61 7.19 -2.32 6.20
CA PHE A 61 6.24 -2.38 7.31
C PHE A 61 7.00 -2.48 8.63
N CYS A 62 6.77 -1.55 9.57
CA CYS A 62 7.51 -1.44 10.83
C CYS A 62 6.53 -1.39 12.01
N PRO A 63 6.04 -2.52 12.54
CA PRO A 63 5.05 -2.53 13.60
C PRO A 63 5.55 -1.91 14.93
N ASN A 64 6.87 -1.96 15.19
CA ASN A 64 7.51 -1.44 16.40
C ASN A 64 8.66 -0.45 16.12
N ASP A 65 8.69 0.16 14.92
CA ASP A 65 9.75 1.05 14.39
C ASP A 65 11.16 0.47 14.22
N LYS A 66 11.54 -0.56 15.01
CA LYS A 66 12.88 -1.18 14.99
C LYS A 66 12.97 -2.36 14.03
N ASP A 67 11.99 -3.24 14.09
CA ASP A 67 11.95 -4.49 13.31
C ASP A 67 11.06 -4.28 12.09
N CYS A 68 11.65 -3.73 11.03
CA CYS A 68 10.97 -3.51 9.77
C CYS A 68 11.12 -4.72 8.84
N ILE A 69 10.05 -5.04 8.12
CA ILE A 69 10.05 -6.08 7.08
C ILE A 69 9.74 -5.41 5.74
N ASP A 70 10.49 -5.76 4.70
CA ASP A 70 10.26 -5.22 3.36
C ASP A 70 8.95 -5.73 2.76
N VAL A 71 8.35 -4.91 1.90
CA VAL A 71 7.28 -5.35 1.01
C VAL A 71 7.89 -5.90 -0.27
N GLY A 72 7.61 -7.17 -0.54
CA GLY A 72 8.01 -7.89 -1.75
C GLY A 72 6.81 -8.27 -2.62
N VAL A 73 7.06 -9.14 -3.60
CA VAL A 73 6.03 -9.67 -4.49
C VAL A 73 5.97 -11.19 -4.38
N PHE A 74 4.77 -11.72 -4.19
CA PHE A 74 4.44 -13.13 -4.31
C PHE A 74 3.60 -13.35 -5.58
N VAL A 75 3.97 -14.33 -6.39
CA VAL A 75 3.18 -14.75 -7.56
C VAL A 75 2.35 -15.96 -7.15
N ASP A 76 1.02 -15.85 -7.22
CA ASP A 76 0.17 -17.00 -6.89
C ASP A 76 0.12 -18.01 -8.04
N LYS A 77 -0.62 -19.10 -7.80
CA LYS A 77 -0.87 -20.17 -8.78
C LYS A 77 -1.53 -19.68 -10.08
N ASP A 78 -2.24 -18.55 -10.04
CA ASP A 78 -2.95 -17.97 -11.17
C ASP A 78 -2.09 -16.92 -11.90
N GLY A 79 -0.81 -16.76 -11.51
CA GLY A 79 0.14 -15.82 -12.09
C GLY A 79 -0.03 -14.37 -11.62
N VAL A 80 -0.92 -14.12 -10.64
CA VAL A 80 -1.21 -12.79 -10.12
C VAL A 80 -0.16 -12.40 -9.09
N ARG A 81 0.51 -11.27 -9.37
CA ARG A 81 1.53 -10.66 -8.51
C ARG A 81 0.85 -9.90 -7.36
N ARG A 82 1.03 -10.38 -6.13
CA ARG A 82 0.54 -9.75 -4.90
C ARG A 82 1.69 -9.18 -4.08
N LEU A 83 1.41 -8.09 -3.39
CA LEU A 83 2.34 -7.56 -2.40
C LEU A 83 2.26 -8.39 -1.11
N THR A 84 3.40 -8.63 -0.48
CA THR A 84 3.52 -9.42 0.76
C THR A 84 4.69 -8.92 1.60
N LEU A 85 4.72 -9.25 2.89
CA LEU A 85 5.93 -9.07 3.69
C LEU A 85 6.96 -10.13 3.29
N SER A 86 8.18 -9.70 3.00
CA SER A 86 9.22 -10.54 2.41
C SER A 86 10.60 -10.09 2.85
N SER A 87 11.55 -11.02 2.94
CA SER A 87 12.98 -10.69 3.11
C SER A 87 13.61 -10.18 1.81
N THR A 88 12.96 -10.42 0.66
CA THR A 88 13.37 -9.89 -0.64
C THR A 88 12.47 -8.69 -0.99
N PRO A 89 13.00 -7.46 -0.99
CA PRO A 89 12.21 -6.27 -1.31
C PRO A 89 11.81 -6.24 -2.78
N PHE A 90 10.72 -5.52 -3.08
CA PHE A 90 10.38 -5.11 -4.44
C PHE A 90 10.69 -3.61 -4.62
N PRO A 91 11.82 -3.24 -5.27
CA PRO A 91 12.18 -1.85 -5.47
C PRO A 91 11.16 -1.13 -6.36
N VAL A 92 10.78 0.09 -5.96
CA VAL A 92 9.82 0.93 -6.67
C VAL A 92 10.40 2.31 -6.97
N MET A 93 9.80 2.97 -7.97
CA MET A 93 9.96 4.41 -8.21
C MET A 93 8.60 5.07 -8.16
N PHE A 94 8.55 6.28 -7.62
CA PHE A 94 7.34 7.11 -7.64
C PHE A 94 7.39 8.04 -8.85
N VAL A 95 6.37 7.97 -9.69
CA VAL A 95 6.20 8.84 -10.87
C VAL A 95 5.00 9.74 -10.60
N GLY A 96 5.11 11.03 -10.92
CA GLY A 96 3.99 11.96 -10.78
C GLY A 96 2.81 11.50 -11.63
N ALA A 97 1.65 11.33 -11.00
CA ALA A 97 0.42 11.07 -11.73
C ALA A 97 -0.05 12.38 -12.38
N THR A 98 -0.21 12.39 -13.70
CA THR A 98 -0.89 13.49 -14.39
C THR A 98 -2.39 13.30 -14.25
N GLU A 99 -3.02 13.95 -13.28
CA GLU A 99 -4.48 14.13 -13.30
C GLU A 99 -4.78 15.39 -14.10
N THR A 100 -5.57 15.26 -15.17
CA THR A 100 -6.32 16.39 -15.71
C THR A 100 -7.19 16.91 -14.58
N GLU A 101 -6.81 18.05 -13.99
CA GLU A 101 -7.63 18.75 -13.00
C GLU A 101 -8.99 19.06 -13.65
N THR A 102 -10.00 18.23 -13.42
CA THR A 102 -11.39 18.69 -13.57
C THR A 102 -11.62 19.73 -12.49
N LEU A 103 -11.27 20.96 -12.84
CA LEU A 103 -11.43 22.22 -12.14
C LEU A 103 -12.91 22.39 -11.76
N SER A 104 -13.34 21.74 -10.67
CA SER A 104 -14.59 22.06 -9.97
C SER A 104 -14.24 22.94 -8.77
N LYS A 105 -13.49 24.00 -9.01
CA LYS A 105 -13.35 25.10 -8.05
C LYS A 105 -14.57 26.00 -8.22
N THR A 106 -15.73 25.54 -7.77
CA THR A 106 -16.80 26.48 -7.43
C THR A 106 -16.36 27.17 -6.15
N MET A 107 -15.62 28.27 -6.28
CA MET A 107 -15.56 29.25 -5.19
C MET A 107 -16.97 29.83 -5.08
N SER A 108 -17.77 29.30 -4.14
CA SER A 108 -18.93 30.02 -3.65
C SER A 108 -18.42 31.27 -2.94
N ILE A 109 -18.50 32.40 -3.63
CA ILE A 109 -18.47 33.72 -3.00
C ILE A 109 -19.89 33.90 -2.44
N ILE A 110 -19.99 33.95 -1.10
CA ILE A 110 -21.10 34.62 -0.40
C ILE A 110 -20.49 35.85 0.27
#